data_AF-A0A3D4PID9-F1
#
_entry.id   AF-A0A3D4PID9-F1
#
_cell.length_a   1.000
_cell.length_b   1.000
_cell.length_c   1.000
_cell.angle_alpha   90.00
_cell.angle_beta   90.00
_cell.angle_gamma   90.00
#
_symmetry.space_group_name_H-M   'P 1'
#
loop_
_entity.id
_entity.type
_entity.pdbx_description
1 polymer ?
#
loop_
_entity_poly.entity_id
_entity_poly.type
_entity_poly.pdbx_seq_one_letter_code
_entity_poly.pdbx_strand_id
1 'polypeptide(L)'
;GTSPSAGLFFDGPNAKAANGGNRVGLYSPSGWQDGSSASHVDDNNAGINFVDYLMVSNGGRGVNARVLNPVEFGMMQDIGYMMIQPGVTVTETGGNTSVTEAGTTDTFTVVLDTRPLEDITISVLSANTNEATVD
;
A
#
# COMPACT_ATOMS: atom_id res chain seq x y z
N GLY A 1 14.18 12.50 -11.75
CA GLY A 1 14.79 13.72 -11.18
C GLY A 1 13.85 14.27 -10.12
N THR A 2 14.25 15.24 -9.31
CA THR A 2 13.39 15.74 -8.23
C THR A 2 12.47 16.85 -8.75
N SER A 3 11.19 16.86 -8.37
CA SER A 3 10.33 18.02 -8.60
C SER A 3 10.75 19.18 -7.69
N PRO A 4 10.61 20.44 -8.14
CA PRO A 4 10.76 21.61 -7.29
C PRO A 4 9.80 21.57 -6.09
N SER A 5 10.11 22.35 -5.04
CA SER A 5 9.24 22.49 -3.87
C SER A 5 7.84 23.04 -4.19
N ALA A 6 7.66 23.62 -5.38
CA ALA A 6 6.38 24.09 -5.93
C ALA A 6 6.01 23.35 -7.25
N GLY A 7 6.33 22.05 -7.34
CA GLY A 7 6.01 21.20 -8.49
C GLY A 7 4.51 20.93 -8.69
N LEU A 8 4.21 20.01 -9.60
CA LEU A 8 2.84 19.52 -9.81
C LEU A 8 2.49 18.43 -8.80
N PHE A 9 1.29 18.49 -8.25
CA PHE A 9 0.83 17.54 -7.24
C PHE A 9 -0.52 16.93 -7.61
N PHE A 10 -0.64 15.63 -7.34
CA PHE A 10 -1.91 14.92 -7.28
C PHE A 10 -2.44 14.93 -5.85
N ASP A 11 -3.71 15.31 -5.68
CA ASP A 11 -4.33 15.60 -4.37
C ASP A 11 -5.52 14.68 -4.05
N GLY A 12 -5.50 13.46 -4.59
CA GLY A 12 -6.52 12.45 -4.31
C GLY A 12 -6.43 11.90 -2.87
N PRO A 13 -7.57 11.58 -2.24
CA PRO A 13 -7.62 11.15 -0.84
C PRO A 13 -6.89 9.82 -0.58
N ASN A 14 -7.04 8.82 -1.45
CA ASN A 14 -6.41 7.50 -1.25
C ASN A 14 -4.89 7.58 -1.47
N ALA A 15 -4.47 8.27 -2.54
CA ALA A 15 -3.06 8.49 -2.84
C ALA A 15 -2.33 9.25 -1.73
N LYS A 16 -2.98 10.26 -1.12
CA LYS A 16 -2.43 10.98 0.03
C LYS A 16 -2.31 10.11 1.27
N ALA A 17 -3.33 9.31 1.56
CA ALA A 17 -3.27 8.38 2.70
C ALA A 17 -2.07 7.44 2.56
N ALA A 18 -1.83 6.91 1.35
CA ALA A 18 -0.67 6.08 1.04
C ALA A 18 0.68 6.85 1.10
N ASN A 19 0.68 8.15 0.84
CA ASN A 19 1.87 9.03 0.86
C ASN A 19 2.06 9.75 2.22
N GLY A 20 1.71 9.10 3.33
CA GLY A 20 1.90 9.63 4.67
C GLY A 20 1.11 10.92 4.97
N GLY A 21 -0.03 11.11 4.30
CA GLY A 21 -0.89 12.30 4.41
C GLY A 21 -0.49 13.46 3.51
N ASN A 22 0.65 13.37 2.80
CA ASN A 22 1.13 14.44 1.92
C ASN A 22 0.62 14.25 0.49
N ARG A 23 0.46 15.36 -0.23
CA ARG A 23 0.17 15.34 -1.67
C ARG A 23 1.25 14.60 -2.44
N VAL A 24 0.83 13.87 -3.48
CA VAL A 24 1.75 13.09 -4.31
C VAL A 24 2.37 13.99 -5.36
N GLY A 25 3.68 14.19 -5.32
CA GLY A 25 4.42 14.91 -6.34
C GLY A 25 4.42 14.15 -7.66
N LEU A 26 4.04 14.79 -8.75
CA LEU A 26 4.26 14.29 -10.10
C LEU A 26 5.59 14.85 -10.60
N TYR A 27 6.33 14.04 -11.35
CA TYR A 27 7.64 14.42 -11.87
C TYR A 27 7.52 15.69 -12.72
N SER A 28 8.00 16.80 -12.18
CA SER A 28 7.83 18.14 -12.75
C SER A 28 9.13 18.94 -12.68
N PRO A 29 10.19 18.50 -13.37
CA PRO A 29 11.50 19.17 -13.33
C PRO A 29 11.43 20.63 -13.79
N SER A 30 12.44 21.44 -13.42
CA SER A 30 12.47 22.88 -13.76
C SER A 30 12.51 23.19 -15.26
N GLY A 31 13.03 22.26 -16.06
CA GLY A 31 12.92 22.29 -17.52
C GLY A 31 12.02 21.14 -17.98
N TRP A 32 11.08 21.45 -18.88
CA TRP A 32 10.21 20.44 -19.49
C TRP A 32 11.05 19.36 -20.20
N GLN A 33 10.75 18.10 -19.88
CA GLN A 33 11.33 16.92 -20.51
C GLN A 33 10.21 16.15 -21.19
N ASP A 34 10.19 16.20 -22.53
CA ASP A 34 9.22 15.50 -23.36
C ASP A 34 9.11 14.03 -22.97
N GLY A 35 7.87 13.56 -22.81
CA GLY A 35 7.57 12.17 -22.46
C GLY A 35 7.77 11.79 -20.99
N SER A 36 8.41 12.62 -20.17
CA SER A 36 8.61 12.35 -18.73
C SER A 36 7.86 13.31 -17.83
N SER A 37 7.83 14.60 -18.16
CA SER A 37 7.19 15.62 -17.32
C SER A 37 5.69 15.38 -17.21
N ALA A 38 5.17 15.38 -15.99
CA ALA A 38 3.79 15.05 -15.62
C ALA A 38 3.30 13.63 -15.97
N SER A 39 4.17 12.77 -16.51
CA SER A 39 3.84 11.37 -16.87
C SER A 39 4.30 10.35 -15.83
N HIS A 40 5.29 10.71 -15.01
CA HIS A 40 5.82 9.86 -13.94
C HIS A 40 5.52 10.45 -12.56
N VAL A 41 5.52 9.59 -11.55
CA VAL A 41 5.51 10.02 -10.14
C VAL A 41 6.92 10.48 -9.78
N ASP A 42 7.02 11.52 -8.95
CA ASP A 42 8.32 11.95 -8.42
C ASP A 42 8.88 10.90 -7.46
N ASP A 43 10.12 10.49 -7.67
CA ASP A 43 10.77 9.46 -6.86
C ASP A 43 11.07 9.92 -5.41
N ASN A 44 10.92 11.22 -5.11
CA ASN A 44 11.04 11.77 -3.76
C ASN A 44 9.77 11.64 -2.90
N ASN A 45 8.67 11.13 -3.44
CA ASN A 45 7.49 10.86 -2.62
C ASN A 45 7.78 9.80 -1.55
N ALA A 46 7.09 9.89 -0.43
CA ALA A 46 7.24 8.92 0.65
C ALA A 46 6.80 7.54 0.16
N GLY A 47 7.64 6.52 0.35
CA GLY A 47 7.30 5.14 0.01
C GLY A 47 7.58 4.72 -1.43
N ILE A 48 8.30 5.52 -2.23
CA ILE A 48 8.75 5.13 -3.57
C ILE A 48 10.19 4.60 -3.53
N ASN A 49 10.40 3.41 -4.10
CA ASN A 49 11.71 2.78 -4.34
C ASN A 49 11.97 2.74 -5.86
N PHE A 50 13.17 3.16 -6.25
CA PHE A 50 13.57 3.44 -7.63
C PHE A 50 13.69 2.21 -8.55
N VAL A 51 13.68 0.99 -8.00
CA VAL A 51 13.98 -0.23 -8.79
C VAL A 51 12.71 -0.99 -9.24
N ASP A 52 11.75 -1.17 -8.34
CA ASP A 52 10.67 -2.18 -8.53
C ASP A 52 9.31 -1.59 -8.93
N TYR A 53 9.14 -0.27 -8.86
CA TYR A 53 7.86 0.37 -9.10
C TYR A 53 7.65 0.82 -10.54
N LEU A 54 6.37 0.90 -10.93
CA LEU A 54 5.96 1.06 -12.32
C LEU A 54 6.13 2.50 -12.82
N MET A 55 5.74 3.51 -12.03
CA MET A 55 5.64 4.90 -12.47
C MET A 55 6.79 5.79 -11.96
N VAL A 56 7.94 5.20 -11.64
CA VAL A 56 9.16 5.94 -11.22
C VAL A 56 9.74 6.80 -12.35
N SER A 57 10.18 8.01 -12.00
CA SER A 57 10.75 8.96 -12.96
C SER A 57 12.15 8.58 -13.43
N ASN A 58 12.91 7.89 -12.58
CA ASN A 58 14.28 7.44 -12.83
C ASN A 58 14.45 5.97 -12.44
N GLY A 59 13.85 5.07 -13.21
CA GLY A 59 13.92 3.63 -13.00
C GLY A 59 15.24 2.97 -13.45
N GLY A 60 15.61 1.87 -12.80
CA GLY A 60 16.71 1.00 -13.26
C GLY A 60 16.48 0.48 -14.68
N ARG A 61 17.55 0.44 -15.50
CA ARG A 61 17.51 -0.10 -16.87
C ARG A 61 17.50 -1.63 -16.84
N GLY A 62 16.74 -2.25 -17.76
CA GLY A 62 16.67 -3.72 -17.89
C GLY A 62 15.24 -4.23 -17.96
N VAL A 63 15.09 -5.54 -18.16
CA VAL A 63 13.80 -6.23 -18.11
C VAL A 63 13.57 -6.63 -16.65
N ASN A 64 12.65 -5.92 -15.99
CA ASN A 64 12.21 -6.24 -14.64
C ASN A 64 10.68 -6.21 -14.62
N ALA A 65 10.07 -7.12 -13.86
CA ALA A 65 8.64 -7.03 -13.57
C ALA A 65 8.42 -5.83 -12.64
N ARG A 66 7.66 -4.85 -13.10
CA ARG A 66 7.32 -3.67 -12.31
C ARG A 66 5.91 -3.82 -11.76
N VAL A 67 5.74 -3.46 -10.49
CA VAL A 67 4.44 -3.48 -9.82
C VAL A 67 4.02 -2.07 -9.45
N LEU A 68 2.71 -1.84 -9.35
CA LEU A 68 2.21 -0.61 -8.76
C LEU A 68 2.54 -0.58 -7.26
N ASN A 69 3.00 0.56 -6.76
CA ASN A 69 3.20 0.78 -5.33
C ASN A 69 1.92 1.33 -4.67
N PRO A 70 1.83 1.37 -3.32
CA PRO A 70 0.63 1.85 -2.63
C PRO A 70 0.17 3.26 -3.03
N VAL A 71 1.11 4.17 -3.33
CA VAL A 71 0.79 5.53 -3.79
C VAL A 71 0.16 5.52 -5.19
N GLU A 72 0.74 4.76 -6.12
CA GLU A 72 0.23 4.58 -7.47
C GLU A 72 -1.13 3.85 -7.48
N PHE A 73 -1.31 2.86 -6.59
CA PHE A 73 -2.60 2.21 -6.34
C PHE A 73 -3.65 3.20 -5.87
N GLY A 74 -3.33 4.06 -4.88
CA GLY A 74 -4.22 5.10 -4.40
C GLY A 74 -4.59 6.10 -5.50
N MET A 75 -3.63 6.50 -6.34
CA MET A 75 -3.90 7.37 -7.49
C MET A 75 -4.89 6.74 -8.48
N MET A 76 -4.73 5.45 -8.75
CA MET A 76 -5.60 4.70 -9.65
C MET A 76 -7.03 4.61 -9.10
N GLN A 77 -7.19 4.39 -7.80
CA GLN A 77 -8.49 4.47 -7.12
C GLN A 77 -9.11 5.87 -7.20
N ASP A 78 -8.31 6.91 -6.96
CA ASP A 78 -8.77 8.30 -6.95
C ASP A 78 -9.24 8.80 -8.32
N ILE A 79 -8.70 8.28 -9.42
CA ILE A 79 -9.17 8.58 -10.79
C ILE A 79 -10.31 7.66 -11.26
N GLY A 80 -10.84 6.82 -10.38
CA GLY A 80 -12.07 6.05 -10.59
C GLY A 80 -11.88 4.62 -11.10
N TYR A 81 -10.66 4.08 -11.11
CA TYR A 81 -10.47 2.66 -11.41
C TYR A 81 -10.78 1.81 -10.19
N MET A 82 -11.42 0.67 -10.45
CA MET A 82 -11.58 -0.39 -9.45
C MET A 82 -10.26 -1.16 -9.35
N MET A 83 -9.55 -0.98 -8.24
CA MET A 83 -8.32 -1.73 -7.95
C MET A 83 -8.65 -2.91 -7.05
N ILE A 84 -8.30 -4.11 -7.51
CA ILE A 84 -8.38 -5.33 -6.69
C ILE A 84 -7.01 -5.53 -6.04
N GLN A 85 -6.87 -5.09 -4.79
CA GLN A 85 -5.69 -5.36 -3.99
C GLN A 85 -6.01 -6.46 -2.97
N PRO A 86 -5.23 -7.56 -2.94
CA PRO A 86 -5.40 -8.58 -1.91
C PRO A 86 -5.06 -7.99 -0.55
N GLY A 87 -5.91 -8.26 0.44
CA GLY A 87 -5.78 -7.75 1.80
C GLY A 87 -6.67 -8.51 2.77
N VAL A 88 -6.30 -8.47 4.05
CA VAL A 88 -7.02 -9.12 5.15
C VAL A 88 -7.11 -8.14 6.30
N THR A 89 -8.32 -7.86 6.76
CA THR A 89 -8.60 -7.10 7.96
C THR A 89 -8.92 -8.06 9.10
N VAL A 90 -8.20 -7.92 10.21
CA VAL A 90 -8.48 -8.63 11.48
C VAL A 90 -9.01 -7.61 12.48
N THR A 91 -10.05 -7.97 13.23
CA THR A 91 -10.61 -7.13 14.29
C THR A 91 -10.85 -7.97 15.54
N GLU A 92 -10.11 -7.67 16.60
CA GLU A 92 -10.19 -8.32 17.92
C GLU A 92 -11.18 -7.61 18.85
N THR A 93 -11.74 -8.35 19.83
CA THR A 93 -12.62 -7.74 20.83
C THR A 93 -11.81 -6.84 21.74
N GLY A 94 -12.09 -5.53 21.72
CA GLY A 94 -11.33 -4.56 22.52
C GLY A 94 -9.95 -4.19 21.97
N GLY A 95 -9.63 -4.58 20.73
CA GLY A 95 -8.41 -4.15 20.00
C GLY A 95 -7.14 -4.93 20.30
N ASN A 96 -7.25 -6.05 21.03
CA ASN A 96 -6.19 -7.05 21.20
C ASN A 96 -6.84 -8.40 21.47
N THR A 97 -6.12 -9.51 21.22
CA THR A 97 -6.53 -10.83 21.68
C THR A 97 -5.93 -11.12 23.07
N SER A 98 -6.73 -11.16 24.14
CA SER A 98 -6.27 -11.47 25.50
C SER A 98 -7.18 -12.45 26.22
N VAL A 99 -6.60 -13.58 26.62
CA VAL A 99 -7.23 -14.60 27.44
C VAL A 99 -6.46 -14.78 28.75
N THR A 100 -7.13 -15.29 29.78
CA THR A 100 -6.54 -15.51 31.11
C THR A 100 -6.89 -16.91 31.60
N GLU A 101 -6.10 -17.43 32.55
CA GLU A 101 -6.35 -18.71 33.22
C GLU A 101 -7.67 -18.74 33.99
N ALA A 102 -8.29 -17.58 34.21
CA ALA A 102 -9.64 -17.47 34.77
C ALA A 102 -10.75 -17.88 33.78
N GLY A 103 -10.38 -18.33 32.58
CA GLY A 103 -11.31 -18.84 31.57
C GLY A 103 -11.98 -17.75 30.75
N THR A 104 -11.31 -16.61 30.54
CA THR A 104 -11.85 -15.57 29.65
C THR A 104 -11.74 -16.01 28.19
N THR A 105 -12.70 -15.56 27.38
CA THR A 105 -12.74 -15.81 25.95
C THR A 105 -12.57 -14.49 25.22
N ASP A 106 -11.79 -14.52 24.14
CA ASP A 106 -11.72 -13.44 23.17
C ASP A 106 -12.29 -13.92 21.83
N THR A 107 -12.78 -12.98 21.04
CA THR A 107 -13.28 -13.22 19.70
C THR A 107 -12.62 -12.24 18.76
N PHE A 108 -12.13 -12.74 17.63
CA PHE A 108 -11.68 -11.91 16.52
C PHE A 108 -12.47 -12.26 15.26
N THR A 109 -12.60 -11.29 14.38
CA THR A 109 -13.20 -11.47 13.05
C THR A 109 -12.14 -11.26 11.99
N VAL A 110 -12.24 -12.01 10.90
CA VAL A 110 -11.33 -11.93 9.76
C VAL A 110 -12.15 -11.71 8.50
N VAL A 111 -11.84 -10.66 7.75
CA VAL A 111 -12.52 -10.29 6.51
C VAL A 111 -11.49 -10.05 5.42
N LEU A 112 -11.78 -10.51 4.21
CA LEU A 112 -10.97 -10.18 3.04
C LEU A 112 -11.36 -8.81 2.51
N ASP A 113 -10.37 -7.97 2.23
CA ASP A 113 -10.60 -6.61 1.74
C ASP A 113 -11.14 -6.62 0.31
N THR A 114 -10.79 -7.65 -0.47
CA THR A 114 -11.30 -7.86 -1.84
C THR A 114 -11.58 -9.33 -2.12
N ARG A 115 -12.43 -9.61 -3.13
CA ARG A 115 -12.71 -10.98 -3.57
C ARG A 115 -11.44 -11.58 -4.21
N PRO A 116 -10.95 -12.73 -3.71
CA PRO A 116 -9.77 -13.36 -4.28
C PRO A 116 -10.10 -13.97 -5.65
N LEU A 117 -9.10 -14.01 -6.53
CA LEU A 117 -9.21 -14.65 -7.86
C LEU A 117 -8.94 -16.15 -7.82
N GLU A 118 -8.24 -16.59 -6.79
CA GLU A 118 -7.82 -17.97 -6.55
C GLU A 118 -8.09 -18.33 -5.08
N ASP A 119 -8.02 -19.61 -4.74
CA ASP A 119 -8.19 -20.06 -3.36
C ASP A 119 -7.14 -19.42 -2.44
N ILE A 120 -7.59 -19.01 -1.25
CA ILE A 120 -6.72 -18.44 -0.22
C ILE A 120 -6.61 -19.40 0.96
N THR A 121 -5.44 -19.44 1.57
CA THR A 121 -5.20 -20.17 2.83
C THR A 121 -4.84 -19.17 3.91
N ILE A 122 -5.55 -19.22 5.04
CA ILE A 122 -5.26 -18.42 6.24
C ILE A 122 -4.76 -19.37 7.31
N SER A 123 -3.50 -19.20 7.71
CA SER A 123 -2.88 -20.00 8.77
C SER A 123 -2.98 -19.27 10.10
N VAL A 124 -3.55 -19.92 11.10
CA VAL A 124 -3.60 -19.42 12.48
C VAL A 124 -2.51 -20.13 13.29
N LEU A 125 -1.71 -19.34 14.01
CA LEU A 125 -0.60 -19.84 14.81
C LEU A 125 -0.66 -19.21 16.20
N SER A 126 -0.38 -20.02 17.23
CA SER A 126 -0.13 -19.49 18.57
C SER A 126 1.36 -19.27 18.76
N ALA A 127 1.75 -18.04 19.14
CA ALA A 127 3.13 -17.73 19.47
C ALA A 127 3.58 -18.35 20.81
N ASN A 128 2.62 -18.74 21.67
CA ASN A 128 2.85 -19.32 22.98
C ASN A 128 1.86 -20.47 23.23
N THR A 129 2.25 -21.68 22.86
CA THR A 129 1.40 -22.88 22.99
C THR A 129 1.16 -23.33 24.43
N ASN A 130 1.89 -22.77 25.41
CA ASN A 130 1.59 -22.95 26.83
C ASN A 130 0.39 -22.12 27.30
N GLU A 131 0.04 -21.06 26.58
CA GLU A 131 -1.04 -20.13 26.91
C GLU A 131 -2.30 -20.43 26.11
N ALA A 132 -2.17 -20.66 24.81
CA ALA A 132 -3.28 -21.07 23.94
C ALA A 132 -2.78 -21.96 22.81
N THR A 133 -3.56 -22.99 22.44
CA THR A 133 -3.28 -23.85 21.29
C THR A 133 -4.31 -23.61 20.19
N VAL A 134 -3.88 -23.75 18.94
CA VAL A 134 -4.77 -23.77 17.77
C VAL A 134 -5.03 -25.25 17.46
N ASP A 135 -6.29 -25.68 17.53
CA ASP A 135 -6.76 -27.03 17.18
C ASP A 135 -7.81 -26.92 16.06
#